data_AF-R6SX67-F1
#
_entry.id   AF-R6SX67-F1
#
_cell.length_a   1.000
_cell.length_b   1.000
_cell.length_c   1.000
_cell.angle_alpha   90.00
_cell.angle_beta   90.00
_cell.angle_gamma   90.00
#
_symmetry.space_group_name_H-M   'P 1'
#
loop_
_entity.id
_entity.type
_entity.pdbx_description
1 polymer ?
#
loop_
_entity_poly.entity_id
_entity_poly.type
_entity_poly.pdbx_seq_one_letter_code
_entity_poly.pdbx_strand_id
1 'polypeptide(L)' 'MVHHTDSMIAYVRRKGGEQVLVCANMGGKAVSLPLEENDWCDLLQETDVTGTLCVDPVSVRVIGTRQKKKTDGGEKHGL' A
#
# COMPACT_ATOMS: atom_id res chain seq x y z
N MET A 1 2.32 -7.89 -9.85
CA MET A 1 2.10 -9.21 -9.25
C MET A 1 0.70 -9.21 -8.66
N VAL A 2 -0.05 -10.30 -8.85
CA VAL A 2 -1.41 -10.46 -8.32
C VAL A 2 -1.33 -11.58 -7.28
N HIS A 3 -1.82 -11.33 -6.07
CA HIS A 3 -2.01 -12.35 -5.04
C HIS A 3 -3.51 -12.63 -4.92
N HIS A 4 -3.92 -13.89 -4.89
CA HIS A 4 -5.32 -14.24 -4.78
C HIS A 4 -5.51 -15.39 -3.79
N THR A 5 -6.64 -15.36 -3.10
CA THR A 5 -7.21 -16.49 -2.36
C THR A 5 -8.58 -16.81 -2.96
N ASP A 6 -9.26 -17.84 -2.46
CA ASP A 6 -10.62 -18.21 -2.92
C ASP A 6 -11.63 -17.06 -2.79
N SER A 7 -11.36 -16.11 -1.88
CA SER A 7 -12.29 -15.03 -1.54
C SER A 7 -11.72 -13.63 -1.72
N MET A 8 -10.46 -13.48 -2.14
CA MET A 8 -9.83 -12.17 -2.28
C MET A 8 -8.92 -12.10 -3.51
N ILE A 9 -8.92 -10.95 -4.18
CA ILE A 9 -7.93 -10.60 -5.21
C ILE A 9 -7.18 -9.35 -4.73
N ALA A 10 -5.86 -9.39 -4.77
CA ALA A 10 -4.98 -8.27 -4.49
C ALA A 10 -4.03 -8.02 -5.66
N TYR A 11 -3.89 -6.78 -6.09
CA TYR A 11 -2.92 -6.41 -7.13
C TYR A 11 -2.15 -5.15 -6.77
N VAL A 12 -0.87 -5.13 -7.14
CA VAL A 12 0.00 -3.96 -7.00
C VAL A 12 0.20 -3.29 -8.35
N ARG A 13 -0.16 -2.01 -8.45
CA ARG A 13 0.15 -1.13 -9.56
C ARG A 13 1.38 -0.29 -9.21
N ARG A 14 2.36 -0.24 -10.12
CA ARG A 14 3.58 0.55 -9.97
C ARG A 14 3.65 1.67 -11.01
N LYS A 15 4.06 2.89 -10.62
CA LYS A 15 4.33 4.01 -11.52
C LYS A 15 5.36 4.96 -10.91
N GLY A 16 6.49 5.18 -11.58
CA GLY A 16 7.43 6.24 -11.17
C GLY A 16 7.94 6.15 -9.74
N GLY A 17 8.16 4.93 -9.21
CA GLY A 17 8.57 4.70 -7.82
C GLY A 17 7.41 4.58 -6.81
N GLU A 18 6.20 4.95 -7.21
CA GLU A 18 4.99 4.77 -6.40
C GLU A 18 4.42 3.37 -6.60
N GLN A 19 3.93 2.79 -5.50
CA GLN A 19 3.17 1.55 -5.51
C GLN A 19 1.79 1.79 -4.90
N VAL A 20 0.76 1.21 -5.51
CA VAL A 20 -0.60 1.18 -5.00
C VAL A 20 -1.03 -0.28 -4.92
N LEU A 21 -1.43 -0.73 -3.74
CA LEU A 21 -2.03 -2.03 -3.50
C LEU A 21 -3.55 -1.86 -3.43
N VAL A 22 -4.25 -2.64 -4.25
CA VAL A 22 -5.71 -2.72 -4.24
C VAL A 22 -6.10 -4.14 -3.89
N CYS A 23 -6.90 -4.29 -2.84
CA CYS A 23 -7.42 -5.57 -2.37
C CYS A 23 -8.94 -5.56 -2.42
N ALA A 24 -9.54 -6.54 -3.08
CA ALA A 24 -10.97 -6.77 -3.11
C ALA A 24 -11.27 -8.11 -2.44
N ASN A 25 -11.98 -8.07 -1.30
CA ASN A 25 -12.48 -9.25 -0.61
C ASN A 25 -13.95 -9.46 -0.99
N MET A 26 -14.23 -10.58 -1.66
CA MET A 26 -15.56 -10.99 -2.07
C MET A 26 -16.16 -12.03 -1.11
N GLY A 27 -15.40 -12.45 -0.09
CA GLY A 27 -15.84 -13.43 0.91
C GLY A 27 -16.69 -12.82 2.02
N GLY A 28 -17.42 -13.69 2.72
CA GLY A 28 -18.22 -13.34 3.90
C GLY A 28 -17.43 -13.21 5.21
N LYS A 29 -16.08 -13.26 5.16
CA LYS A 29 -15.19 -13.12 6.33
C LYS A 29 -14.05 -12.16 6.00
N ALA A 30 -13.54 -11.50 7.04
CA ALA A 30 -12.35 -10.66 6.90
C ALA A 30 -11.14 -11.49 6.48
N VAL A 31 -10.27 -10.90 5.66
CA VAL A 31 -9.03 -11.52 5.18
C VAL A 31 -7.85 -10.66 5.63
N SER A 32 -6.80 -11.34 6.11
CA SER A 32 -5.54 -10.71 6.50
C SER A 32 -4.48 -10.94 5.43
N LEU A 33 -3.89 -9.87 4.92
CA LEU A 33 -2.82 -9.91 3.93
C LEU A 33 -1.52 -9.39 4.56
N PRO A 34 -0.49 -10.24 4.72
CA PRO A 34 0.84 -9.79 5.14
C PRO A 34 1.41 -8.79 4.12
N LEU A 35 1.96 -7.69 4.59
CA LEU A 35 2.64 -6.71 3.75
C LEU A 35 4.16 -6.91 3.88
N GLU A 36 4.86 -6.96 2.75
CA GLU A 36 6.33 -6.88 2.75
C GLU A 36 6.78 -5.51 3.27
N GLU A 37 7.95 -5.45 3.91
CA GLU A 37 8.55 -4.23 4.47
C GLU A 37 8.67 -3.12 3.41
N ASN A 38 7.63 -2.31 3.33
CA ASN A 38 7.54 -1.09 2.54
C ASN A 38 6.77 -0.06 3.37
N ASP A 39 7.05 1.23 3.14
CA ASP A 39 6.37 2.36 3.78
C ASP A 39 4.94 2.53 3.21
N TRP A 40 4.03 1.61 3.54
CA TRP A 40 2.62 1.66 3.12
C TRP A 40 1.81 2.64 3.97
N CYS A 41 0.86 3.31 3.33
CA CYS A 41 -0.02 4.28 3.91
C CYS A 41 -1.43 4.14 3.29
N ASP A 42 -2.46 4.24 4.13
CA ASP A 42 -3.83 4.43 3.68
C ASP A 42 -3.94 5.83 3.06
N LEU A 43 -4.11 5.89 1.74
CA LEU A 43 -4.08 7.16 1.00
C LEU A 43 -5.28 8.07 1.31
N LEU A 44 -6.37 7.52 1.86
CA LEU A 44 -7.57 8.28 2.21
C LEU A 44 -7.52 8.79 3.64
N GLN A 45 -6.95 7.99 4.54
CA GLN A 45 -6.85 8.31 5.97
C GLN A 45 -5.52 8.95 6.36
N GLU A 46 -4.53 8.93 5.47
CA GLU A 46 -3.15 9.36 5.71
C GLU A 46 -2.48 8.67 6.91
N THR A 47 -2.88 7.42 7.18
CA THR A 47 -2.35 6.60 8.28
C THR A 47 -1.36 5.58 7.76
N ASP A 48 -0.32 5.29 8.53
CA ASP A 48 0.66 4.25 8.18
C ASP A 48 0.04 2.86 8.37
N VAL A 49 0.36 1.94 7.47
CA VAL A 49 -0.11 0.55 7.51
C VAL A 49 1.09 -0.37 7.58
N THR A 50 1.25 -1.09 8.70
CA THR A 50 2.42 -1.94 8.95
C THR A 50 2.02 -3.38 9.23
N GLY A 51 2.87 -4.32 8.82
CA GLY A 51 2.76 -5.75 9.11
C GLY A 51 1.65 -6.49 8.34
N THR A 52 0.38 -6.13 8.53
CA THR A 52 -0.76 -6.87 7.96
C THR A 52 -1.91 -5.91 7.62
N LEU A 53 -2.40 -6.01 6.38
CA LEU A 53 -3.61 -5.34 5.94
C LEU A 53 -4.82 -6.23 6.19
N CYS A 54 -5.74 -5.78 7.04
CA CYS A 54 -7.05 -6.41 7.20
C CYS A 54 -8.05 -5.82 6.19
N VAL A 55 -8.73 -6.69 5.45
CA VAL A 55 -9.75 -6.35 4.47
C VAL A 55 -11.08 -6.97 4.91
N ASP A 56 -12.07 -6.12 5.16
CA ASP A 56 -13.38 -6.51 5.65
C ASP A 56 -14.15 -7.39 4.65
N PRO A 57 -15.15 -8.17 5.09
CA PRO A 57 -16.03 -8.93 4.19
C PRO A 57 -16.65 -8.03 3.13
N VAL A 58 -16.74 -8.50 1.89
CA VAL A 58 -17.42 -7.82 0.77
C VAL A 58 -17.01 -6.34 0.67
N SER A 59 -15.70 -6.09 0.57
CA SER A 59 -15.14 -4.74 0.59
C SER A 59 -13.94 -4.60 -0.33
N VAL A 60 -13.58 -3.35 -0.62
CA VAL A 60 -12.35 -2.98 -1.32
C VAL A 60 -11.53 -2.07 -0.44
N ARG A 61 -10.23 -2.37 -0.31
CA ARG A 61 -9.27 -1.55 0.41
C ARG A 61 -8.11 -1.15 -0.50
N VAL A 62 -7.67 0.10 -0.37
CA VAL A 62 -6.62 0.70 -1.21
C VAL A 62 -5.58 1.36 -0.32
N ILE A 63 -4.32 0.98 -0.46
CA ILE A 63 -3.19 1.60 0.22
C ILE A 63 -2.08 1.89 -0.79
N GLY A 64 -1.19 2.82 -0.50
CA GLY A 64 -0.07 3.17 -1.37
C GLY A 64 1.20 3.47 -0.61
N THR A 65 2.32 3.55 -1.30
CA THR A 65 3.60 3.94 -0.70
C THR A 65 3.76 5.46 -0.69
N ARG A 66 4.18 6.06 0.43
CA ARG A 66 4.57 7.48 0.41
C ARG A 66 5.85 7.67 -0.38
N GLN A 67 5.88 8.64 -1.29
CA GLN A 67 7.17 9.13 -1.78
C GLN A 67 7.86 9.82 -0.61
N LYS A 68 9.05 9.33 -0.22
CA LYS A 68 9.97 10.16 0.55
C LYS A 68 10.27 11.38 -0.31
N LYS A 69 9.70 12.53 0.09
CA LYS A 69 9.99 13.82 -0.51
C LYS A 69 11.51 13.90 -0.60
N LYS A 70 12.08 14.00 -1.81
CA LYS A 70 13.50 14.29 -1.95
C LYS A 70 13.71 15.58 -1.18
N THR A 71 14.43 15.50 -0.07
CA THR A 71 15.07 16.68 0.51
C THR A 71 16.00 17.17 -0.58
N ASP A 72 15.62 18.26 -1.26
CA ASP A 72 16.52 18.94 -2.17
C ASP A 72 17.77 19.26 -1.36
N GLY A 73 18.87 18.58 -1.70
CA GLY A 73 20.19 18.88 -1.20
C GLY A 73 20.57 20.28 -1.64
N GLY A 74 20.18 21.26 -0.84
CA GLY A 74 20.67 22.63 -0.92
C GLY A 74 22.06 22.73 -0.30
N GLU A 75 23.05 22.01 -0.86
CA GLU A 75 24.45 22.39 -0.70
C GLU A 75 24.83 23.31 -1.87
N LYS A 76 24.72 24.62 -1.62
CA LYS A 76 25.51 25.69 -2.26
C LYS A 76 25.92 26.60 -1.08
N HIS A 77 27.17 26.95 -0.82
CA HIS A 77 28.33 27.18 -1.68
C HIS A 77 29.62 26.81 -0.92
N GLY A 78 30.58 26.23 -1.65
CA GLY A 78 31.99 26.29 -1.27
C GLY A 78 32.54 27.70 -1.48
N LEU A 79 33.38 28.08 -0.52
CA LEU A 79 34.33 29.20 -0.38
C LEU A 79 34.41 30.23 -1.52
#